data_AF-A0ABD5VQ78-F1
#
_entry.id   AF-A0ABD5VQ78-F1
#
_cell.length_a   1.000
_cell.length_b   1.000
_cell.length_c   1.000
_cell.angle_alpha   90.00
_cell.angle_beta   90.00
_cell.angle_gamma   90.00
#
_symmetry.space_group_name_H-M   'P 1'
#
loop_
_entity.id
_entity.type
_entity.pdbx_description
1 polymer ?
#
loop_
_entity_poly.entity_id
_entity_poly.type
_entity_poly.pdbx_seq_one_letter_code
_entity_poly.pdbx_strand_id
1 'polypeptide(L)'
;MTKAFDQLRERPRTDVRKNLLSYEERMVLREISVAGTRGTQRKARGGRWTPVYYLEGDDQRAAELFAEVNAERIDRLNRSGRNSPQSSLSRPLYDRVLEAAGYKTIRKYRTVVVEGRHESSRTLVIDRDYYEPGGAQRYSSGSPNARVPAGTSLDEIYEAAEGAVTYDVLREHGVEGDLRMAIRYFRDNGLYEREFEEQAYGAEAVVKRETETS
;
A
#
# COMPACT_ATOMS: atom_id res chain seq x y z
N MET A 1 2.64 7.48 35.95
CA MET A 1 1.99 7.04 34.71
C MET A 1 0.49 7.23 34.87
N THR A 2 -0.20 7.71 33.84
CA THR A 2 -1.64 8.02 33.90
C THR A 2 -2.47 6.87 33.38
N LYS A 3 -3.70 6.70 33.91
CA LYS A 3 -4.64 5.66 33.47
C LYS A 3 -4.94 5.73 31.98
N ALA A 4 -5.03 6.94 31.42
CA ALA A 4 -5.24 7.15 29.99
C ALA A 4 -4.05 6.65 29.16
N PHE A 5 -2.82 6.79 29.67
CA PHE A 5 -1.62 6.26 29.03
C PHE A 5 -1.55 4.74 29.12
N ASP A 6 -1.92 4.14 30.26
CA ASP A 6 -1.99 2.67 30.40
C ASP A 6 -2.98 2.07 29.39
N GLN A 7 -4.14 2.70 29.20
CA GLN A 7 -5.12 2.27 28.19
C GLN A 7 -4.61 2.34 26.75
N LEU A 8 -3.69 3.28 26.47
CA LEU A 8 -3.04 3.43 25.16
C LEU A 8 -1.94 2.40 24.92
N ARG A 9 -1.34 1.85 25.97
CA ARG A 9 -0.38 0.73 25.87
C ARG A 9 -1.06 -0.57 25.48
N GLU A 10 -2.33 -0.73 25.81
CA GLU A 10 -3.11 -1.91 25.41
C GLU A 10 -3.49 -1.85 23.93
N ARG A 11 -4.03 -0.71 23.50
CA ARG A 11 -4.51 -0.48 22.12
C ARG A 11 -4.79 1.00 21.83
N PRO A 12 -4.88 1.38 20.54
CA PRO A 12 -5.36 2.70 20.10
C PRO A 12 -6.76 3.06 20.60
N ARG A 13 -7.03 4.36 20.75
CA ARG A 13 -8.28 4.91 21.33
C ARG A 13 -8.74 6.19 20.61
N THR A 14 -10.03 6.52 20.69
CA THR A 14 -10.61 7.73 20.06
C THR A 14 -10.90 8.87 21.03
N ASP A 15 -10.90 8.60 22.33
CA ASP A 15 -11.43 9.48 23.39
C ASP A 15 -10.37 9.95 24.39
N VAL A 16 -9.09 9.91 24.03
CA VAL A 16 -7.99 10.32 24.90
C VAL A 16 -7.98 11.83 25.11
N ARG A 17 -8.13 12.23 26.37
CA ARG A 17 -7.98 13.63 26.79
C ARG A 17 -6.51 13.96 27.05
N LYS A 18 -5.84 14.61 26.09
CA LYS A 18 -4.40 14.95 26.16
C LYS A 18 -3.99 15.74 27.40
N ASN A 19 -4.90 16.54 27.97
CA ASN A 19 -4.65 17.30 29.19
C ASN A 19 -4.56 16.42 30.45
N LEU A 20 -5.04 15.17 30.39
CA LEU A 20 -4.91 14.19 31.47
C LEU A 20 -3.61 13.38 31.39
N LEU A 21 -2.81 13.55 30.34
CA LEU A 21 -1.50 12.92 30.20
C LEU A 21 -0.41 13.79 30.83
N SER A 22 0.64 13.15 31.33
CA SER A 22 1.86 13.86 31.76
C SER A 22 2.58 14.50 30.57
N TYR A 23 3.56 15.37 30.83
CA TYR A 23 4.38 15.96 29.77
C TYR A 23 5.12 14.88 28.96
N GLU A 24 5.77 13.94 29.64
CA GLU A 24 6.51 12.83 29.03
C GLU A 24 5.60 11.92 28.21
N GLU A 25 4.40 11.62 28.71
CA GLU A 25 3.41 10.80 28.02
C GLU A 25 2.89 11.49 26.74
N ARG A 26 2.72 12.82 26.76
CA ARG A 26 2.36 13.58 25.57
C ARG A 26 3.45 13.60 24.51
N MET A 27 4.72 13.50 24.89
CA MET A 27 5.82 13.50 23.92
C MET A 27 5.84 12.24 23.04
N VAL A 28 5.41 11.11 23.59
CA VAL A 28 5.39 9.83 22.87
C VAL A 28 4.02 9.51 22.26
N LEU A 29 3.00 10.34 22.55
CA LEU A 29 1.66 10.20 21.99
C LEU A 29 1.67 10.50 20.49
N ARG A 30 1.12 9.58 19.69
CA ARG A 30 0.84 9.79 18.27
C ARG A 30 -0.65 9.97 18.03
N GLU A 31 -1.00 10.63 16.93
CA GLU A 31 -2.37 10.92 16.55
C GLU A 31 -2.57 10.74 15.04
N ILE A 32 -3.62 10.00 14.66
CA ILE A 32 -4.21 10.04 13.32
C ILE A 32 -5.32 11.09 13.36
N SER A 33 -5.11 12.21 12.68
CA SER A 33 -6.10 13.28 12.60
C SER A 33 -6.06 13.90 11.22
N VAL A 34 -7.26 14.18 10.69
CA VAL A 34 -7.43 14.80 9.38
C VAL A 34 -7.89 16.23 9.61
N ALA A 35 -7.01 17.18 9.27
CA ALA A 35 -7.34 18.58 9.39
C ALA A 35 -8.52 18.90 8.48
N GLY A 36 -9.56 19.53 9.05
CA GLY A 36 -10.58 20.16 8.23
C GLY A 36 -9.93 21.26 7.39
N THR A 37 -10.30 21.37 6.11
CA THR A 37 -9.85 22.46 5.24
C THR A 37 -10.29 23.78 5.89
N ARG A 38 -9.36 24.51 6.50
CA ARG A 38 -9.61 25.89 6.95
C ARG A 38 -9.88 26.72 5.71
N GLY A 39 -11.07 27.30 5.59
CA GLY A 39 -11.32 28.37 4.62
C GLY A 39 -12.47 28.22 3.63
N THR A 40 -13.37 27.26 3.77
CA THR A 40 -14.65 27.35 3.05
C THR A 40 -15.80 26.85 3.90
N GLN A 41 -16.65 27.78 4.32
CA GLN A 41 -18.03 27.52 4.76
C GLN A 41 -18.88 27.00 3.57
N ARG A 42 -18.42 25.99 2.84
CA ARG A 42 -19.32 25.18 2.03
C ARG A 42 -19.80 24.07 2.94
N LYS A 43 -21.11 24.04 3.19
CA LYS A 43 -21.89 22.99 3.87
C LYS A 43 -21.29 21.60 3.62
N ALA A 44 -20.28 21.22 4.40
CA ALA A 44 -19.67 19.90 4.29
C ALA A 44 -20.62 18.94 4.98
N ARG A 45 -21.42 18.23 4.19
CA ARG A 45 -22.40 17.21 4.61
C ARG A 45 -21.79 16.01 5.39
N GLY A 46 -20.56 16.11 5.90
CA GLY A 46 -19.76 14.96 6.34
C GLY A 46 -19.29 14.97 7.80
N GLY A 47 -19.59 15.98 8.63
CA GLY A 47 -19.12 16.04 10.02
C GLY A 47 -17.59 16.08 10.18
N ARG A 48 -17.09 16.09 11.42
CA ARG A 48 -15.63 16.04 11.71
C ARG A 48 -15.13 14.59 11.65
N TRP A 49 -13.87 14.40 11.26
CA TRP A 49 -13.16 13.12 11.42
C TRP A 49 -12.96 12.82 12.90
N THR A 50 -13.17 11.57 13.30
CA THR A 50 -12.86 11.11 14.65
C THR A 50 -11.36 10.81 14.73
N PRO A 51 -10.59 11.49 15.59
CA PRO A 51 -9.17 11.24 15.72
C PRO A 51 -8.91 9.91 16.43
N VAL A 52 -7.76 9.30 16.15
CA VAL A 52 -7.27 8.10 16.86
C VAL A 52 -5.91 8.41 17.48
N TYR A 53 -5.80 8.12 18.77
CA TYR A 53 -4.59 8.26 19.58
C TYR A 53 -3.94 6.89 19.79
N TYR A 54 -2.63 6.84 19.68
CA TYR A 54 -1.85 5.60 19.77
C TYR A 54 -0.41 5.88 20.20
N LEU A 55 0.34 4.82 20.49
CA LEU A 55 1.77 4.88 20.78
C LEU A 55 2.57 4.36 19.60
N GLU A 56 3.85 4.69 19.54
CA GLU A 56 4.76 4.15 18.53
C GLU A 56 4.72 2.61 18.49
N GLY A 57 4.67 2.05 17.28
CA GLY A 57 4.53 0.61 17.03
C GLY A 57 3.10 0.16 16.74
N ASP A 58 2.10 0.98 17.09
CA ASP A 58 0.68 0.66 16.90
C ASP A 58 0.04 1.26 15.64
N ASP A 59 0.85 1.71 14.69
CA ASP A 59 0.36 2.38 13.48
C ASP A 59 -0.69 1.56 12.71
N GLN A 60 -0.51 0.23 12.63
CA GLN A 60 -1.43 -0.66 11.93
C GLN A 60 -2.79 -0.72 12.65
N ARG A 61 -2.78 -1.05 13.94
CA ARG A 61 -4.00 -1.09 14.77
C ARG A 61 -4.69 0.27 14.84
N ALA A 62 -3.93 1.35 14.79
CA ALA A 62 -4.46 2.70 14.80
C ALA A 62 -5.13 3.05 13.46
N ALA A 63 -4.54 2.64 12.33
CA ALA A 63 -5.13 2.79 11.01
C ALA A 63 -6.43 1.98 10.85
N GLU A 64 -6.47 0.76 11.39
CA GLU A 64 -7.67 -0.09 11.45
C GLU A 64 -8.79 0.57 12.23
N LEU A 65 -8.51 1.01 13.47
CA LEU A 65 -9.50 1.71 14.28
C LEU A 65 -9.96 3.01 13.59
N PHE A 66 -9.04 3.76 12.97
CA PHE A 66 -9.40 4.97 12.24
C PHE A 66 -10.32 4.67 11.06
N ALA A 67 -10.04 3.59 10.32
CA ALA A 67 -10.85 3.13 9.20
C ALA A 67 -12.25 2.73 9.65
N GLU A 68 -12.36 1.96 10.74
CA GLU A 68 -13.62 1.52 11.33
C GLU A 68 -14.49 2.70 11.77
N VAL A 69 -13.97 3.58 12.64
CA VAL A 69 -14.77 4.66 13.23
C VAL A 69 -15.10 5.78 12.23
N ASN A 70 -14.40 5.83 11.10
CA ASN A 70 -14.66 6.79 10.02
C ASN A 70 -15.15 6.12 8.72
N ALA A 71 -15.64 4.87 8.76
CA ALA A 71 -15.97 4.07 7.58
C ALA A 71 -16.86 4.81 6.57
N GLU A 72 -17.97 5.41 7.02
CA GLU A 72 -18.86 6.17 6.13
C GLU A 72 -18.17 7.34 5.40
N ARG A 73 -17.20 7.99 6.05
CA ARG A 73 -16.48 9.12 5.45
C ARG A 73 -15.47 8.61 4.45
N ILE A 74 -14.79 7.52 4.78
CA ILE A 74 -13.83 6.86 3.90
C ILE A 74 -14.53 6.37 2.65
N ASP A 75 -15.69 5.74 2.77
CA ASP A 75 -16.46 5.23 1.62
C ASP A 75 -16.81 6.34 0.62
N ARG A 76 -17.20 7.52 1.13
CA ARG A 76 -17.53 8.71 0.33
C ARG A 76 -16.32 9.50 -0.19
N LEU A 77 -15.09 9.09 0.10
CA LEU A 77 -13.90 9.78 -0.41
C LEU A 77 -13.83 9.68 -1.92
N ASN A 78 -13.65 10.82 -2.59
CA ASN A 78 -13.15 10.81 -3.96
C ASN A 78 -11.65 10.43 -3.94
N ARG A 79 -11.33 9.19 -4.32
CA ARG A 79 -9.97 8.65 -4.35
C ARG A 79 -9.27 8.82 -5.71
N SER A 80 -9.97 9.29 -6.74
CA SER A 80 -9.39 9.61 -8.05
C SER A 80 -8.49 10.85 -8.05
N GLY A 81 -8.60 11.69 -7.02
CA GLY A 81 -7.80 12.90 -6.85
C GLY A 81 -7.30 13.08 -5.41
N ARG A 82 -6.64 14.22 -5.15
CA ARG A 82 -6.12 14.54 -3.82
C ARG A 82 -7.27 14.73 -2.82
N ASN A 83 -7.23 14.00 -1.71
CA ASN A 83 -8.25 14.09 -0.65
C ASN A 83 -7.67 14.53 0.70
N SER A 84 -8.56 14.76 1.67
CA SER A 84 -8.21 15.32 2.98
C SER A 84 -7.33 14.38 3.84
N PRO A 85 -7.63 13.07 3.97
CA PRO A 85 -6.69 12.13 4.59
C PRO A 85 -5.33 12.09 3.91
N GLN A 86 -5.28 12.02 2.58
CA GLN A 86 -4.03 12.01 1.82
C GLN A 86 -3.17 13.26 2.08
N SER A 87 -3.80 14.40 2.38
CA SER A 87 -3.09 15.65 2.64
C SER A 87 -2.68 15.84 4.11
N SER A 88 -3.31 15.09 5.03
CA SER A 88 -3.08 15.23 6.48
C SER A 88 -2.18 14.14 7.05
N LEU A 89 -2.18 12.96 6.43
CA LEU A 89 -1.47 11.78 6.91
C LEU A 89 -0.18 11.58 6.12
N SER A 90 0.80 10.96 6.76
CA SER A 90 1.95 10.43 6.03
C SER A 90 1.48 9.37 5.03
N ARG A 91 2.20 9.23 3.91
CA ARG A 91 1.79 8.26 2.87
C ARG A 91 1.67 6.83 3.39
N PRO A 92 2.62 6.30 4.21
CA PRO A 92 2.48 4.97 4.78
C PRO A 92 1.23 4.81 5.64
N LEU A 93 0.88 5.82 6.44
CA LEU A 93 -0.30 5.76 7.30
C LEU A 93 -1.60 5.84 6.51
N TYR A 94 -1.65 6.69 5.48
CA TYR A 94 -2.78 6.76 4.56
C TYR A 94 -2.99 5.43 3.81
N ASP A 95 -1.91 4.80 3.36
CA ASP A 95 -1.95 3.49 2.69
C ASP A 95 -2.51 2.40 3.62
N ARG A 96 -2.11 2.36 4.90
CA ARG A 96 -2.67 1.44 5.91
C ARG A 96 -4.16 1.68 6.16
N VAL A 97 -4.60 2.94 6.19
CA VAL A 97 -6.03 3.28 6.35
C VAL A 97 -6.84 2.77 5.16
N LEU A 98 -6.32 2.95 3.92
CA LEU A 98 -7.00 2.42 2.73
C LEU A 98 -7.01 0.89 2.69
N GLU A 99 -5.95 0.25 3.17
CA GLU A 99 -5.86 -1.20 3.27
C GLU A 99 -6.84 -1.77 4.28
N ALA A 100 -6.88 -1.20 5.49
CA ALA A 100 -7.84 -1.59 6.52
C ALA A 100 -9.30 -1.36 6.09
N ALA A 101 -9.54 -0.35 5.25
CA ALA A 101 -10.86 -0.08 4.68
C ALA A 101 -11.19 -0.93 3.43
N GLY A 102 -10.28 -1.79 2.97
CA GLY A 102 -10.49 -2.68 1.82
C GLY A 102 -10.38 -2.03 0.44
N TYR A 103 -9.97 -0.76 0.35
CA TYR A 103 -9.81 -0.06 -0.94
C TYR A 103 -8.43 -0.26 -1.57
N LYS A 104 -7.49 -0.82 -0.81
CA LYS A 104 -6.12 -1.05 -1.21
C LYS A 104 -5.65 -2.41 -0.70
N THR A 105 -4.82 -3.10 -1.46
CA THR A 105 -4.11 -4.30 -1.00
C THR A 105 -2.63 -4.09 -1.22
N ILE A 106 -1.81 -4.41 -0.21
CA ILE A 106 -0.35 -4.29 -0.31
C ILE A 106 0.26 -5.64 0.06
N ARG A 107 0.92 -6.28 -0.90
CA ARG A 107 1.71 -7.48 -0.66
C ARG A 107 3.19 -7.16 -0.87
N LYS A 108 3.99 -7.33 0.18
CA LYS A 108 5.43 -7.09 0.13
C LYS A 108 6.17 -8.39 -0.11
N TYR A 109 6.94 -8.43 -1.19
CA TYR A 109 7.89 -9.49 -1.50
C TYR A 109 9.31 -9.03 -1.14
N ARG A 110 10.32 -9.85 -1.42
CA ARG A 110 11.70 -9.54 -1.04
C ARG A 110 12.21 -8.25 -1.71
N THR A 111 11.97 -8.09 -3.00
CA THR A 111 12.49 -7.00 -3.85
C THR A 111 11.40 -6.12 -4.46
N VAL A 112 10.13 -6.55 -4.42
CA VAL A 112 9.01 -5.79 -4.97
C VAL A 112 7.83 -5.70 -4.00
N VAL A 113 6.95 -4.72 -4.25
CA VAL A 113 5.66 -4.55 -3.60
C VAL A 113 4.57 -4.60 -4.65
N VAL A 114 3.61 -5.50 -4.48
CA VAL A 114 2.41 -5.59 -5.31
C VAL A 114 1.30 -4.80 -4.64
N GLU A 115 0.81 -3.78 -5.34
CA GLU A 115 -0.24 -2.89 -4.88
C GLU A 115 -1.48 -3.01 -5.78
N GLY A 116 -2.57 -3.49 -5.20
CA GLY A 116 -3.90 -3.43 -5.80
C GLY A 116 -4.69 -2.24 -5.26
N ARG A 117 -5.51 -1.62 -6.10
CA ARG A 117 -6.49 -0.60 -5.68
C ARG A 117 -7.85 -0.95 -6.26
N HIS A 118 -8.88 -0.97 -5.41
CA HIS A 118 -10.22 -1.38 -5.82
C HIS A 118 -10.80 -0.54 -6.97
N GLU A 119 -10.49 0.75 -7.01
CA GLU A 119 -10.96 1.67 -8.05
C GLU A 119 -9.99 1.84 -9.22
N SER A 120 -8.82 1.19 -9.18
CA SER A 120 -7.87 1.27 -10.29
C SER A 120 -8.08 0.09 -11.22
N SER A 121 -8.07 0.37 -12.52
CA SER A 121 -8.02 -0.67 -13.55
C SER A 121 -6.64 -1.33 -13.66
N ARG A 122 -5.74 -1.15 -12.68
CA ARG A 122 -4.36 -1.62 -12.73
C ARG A 122 -3.86 -2.07 -11.36
N THR A 123 -3.09 -3.15 -11.35
CA THR A 123 -2.24 -3.56 -10.24
C THR A 123 -0.83 -3.07 -10.50
N LEU A 124 -0.18 -2.50 -9.49
CA LEU A 124 1.19 -2.01 -9.61
C LEU A 124 2.17 -3.02 -9.01
N VAL A 125 3.28 -3.27 -9.71
CA VAL A 125 4.44 -3.96 -9.16
C VAL A 125 5.56 -2.94 -9.05
N ILE A 126 5.94 -2.62 -7.83
CA ILE A 126 6.80 -1.48 -7.50
C ILE A 126 8.08 -2.01 -6.89
N ASP A 127 9.24 -1.47 -7.29
CA ASP A 127 10.50 -1.74 -6.60
C ASP A 127 10.36 -1.45 -5.09
N ARG A 128 10.78 -2.39 -4.24
CA ARG A 128 10.60 -2.26 -2.78
C ARG A 128 11.54 -1.21 -2.18
N ASP A 129 12.76 -1.10 -2.67
CA ASP A 129 13.74 -0.10 -2.22
C ASP A 129 13.31 1.31 -2.65
N TYR A 130 12.48 1.42 -3.69
CA TYR A 130 11.81 2.67 -4.02
C TYR A 130 10.54 2.89 -3.19
N TYR A 131 9.78 1.84 -2.92
CA TYR A 131 8.51 1.91 -2.19
C TYR A 131 8.70 2.29 -0.71
N GLU A 132 9.56 1.58 0.03
CA GLU A 132 9.68 1.75 1.48
C GLU A 132 10.11 3.17 1.88
N PRO A 133 11.21 3.74 1.34
CA PRO A 133 11.64 5.10 1.68
C PRO A 133 10.90 6.19 0.91
N GLY A 134 10.41 5.90 -0.30
CA GLY A 134 9.74 6.88 -1.13
C GLY A 134 8.43 7.27 -0.46
N GLY A 135 8.27 8.48 0.06
CA GLY A 135 6.99 8.94 0.60
C GLY A 135 6.01 9.27 -0.52
N ALA A 136 5.97 10.55 -0.92
CA ALA A 136 5.15 11.02 -2.03
C ALA A 136 5.71 10.60 -3.41
N GLN A 137 6.98 10.25 -3.50
CA GLN A 137 7.66 9.93 -4.76
C GLN A 137 7.31 8.56 -5.35
N ARG A 138 6.61 7.67 -4.61
CA ARG A 138 6.24 6.30 -5.04
C ARG A 138 5.52 6.22 -6.39
N TYR A 139 4.82 7.27 -6.79
CA TYR A 139 3.96 7.30 -7.97
C TYR A 139 4.28 8.46 -8.92
N SER A 140 5.49 9.04 -8.83
CA SER A 140 5.92 10.02 -9.82
C SER A 140 6.09 9.37 -11.20
N SER A 141 5.92 10.16 -12.25
CA SER A 141 6.34 9.78 -13.60
C SER A 141 7.82 9.41 -13.58
N GLY A 142 8.16 8.16 -13.91
CA GLY A 142 9.52 7.62 -13.84
C GLY A 142 9.81 6.73 -12.63
N SER A 143 8.84 6.52 -11.73
CA SER A 143 8.98 5.51 -10.68
C SER A 143 9.15 4.10 -11.29
N PRO A 144 10.08 3.26 -10.79
CA PRO A 144 10.29 1.90 -11.27
C PRO A 144 9.09 1.02 -10.91
N ASN A 145 8.06 1.05 -11.75
CA ASN A 145 6.87 0.21 -11.61
C ASN A 145 6.44 -0.41 -12.94
N ALA A 146 6.03 -1.67 -12.85
CA ALA A 146 5.18 -2.31 -13.85
C ALA A 146 3.71 -2.11 -13.50
N ARG A 147 2.85 -2.11 -14.52
CA ARG A 147 1.40 -1.98 -14.39
C ARG A 147 0.75 -3.17 -15.08
N VAL A 148 0.07 -3.99 -14.30
CA VAL A 148 -0.70 -5.14 -14.77
C VAL A 148 -2.15 -4.68 -14.97
N PRO A 149 -2.78 -4.93 -16.13
CA PRO A 149 -4.16 -4.50 -16.39
C PRO A 149 -5.17 -5.24 -15.50
N ALA A 150 -6.34 -4.62 -15.28
CA ALA A 150 -7.44 -5.24 -14.57
C ALA A 150 -7.99 -6.45 -15.36
N GLY A 151 -8.40 -7.48 -14.61
CA GLY A 151 -8.81 -8.76 -15.19
C GLY A 151 -7.64 -9.67 -15.57
N THR A 152 -6.41 -9.29 -15.23
CA THR A 152 -5.22 -10.13 -15.35
C THR A 152 -4.40 -10.05 -14.06
N SER A 153 -3.84 -11.17 -13.66
CA SER A 153 -2.92 -11.30 -12.55
C SER A 153 -1.57 -11.82 -13.03
N LEU A 154 -0.51 -11.53 -12.27
CA LEU A 154 0.81 -12.09 -12.57
C LEU A 154 0.79 -13.62 -12.49
N ASP A 155 -0.01 -14.18 -11.59
CA ASP A 155 -0.14 -15.63 -11.45
C ASP A 155 -0.81 -16.25 -12.70
N GLU A 156 -1.83 -15.61 -13.27
CA GLU A 156 -2.42 -16.06 -14.55
C GLU A 156 -1.44 -15.94 -15.72
N ILE A 157 -0.64 -14.86 -15.78
CA ILE A 157 0.41 -14.71 -16.80
C ILE A 157 1.46 -15.82 -16.66
N TYR A 158 1.82 -16.14 -15.41
CA TYR A 158 2.69 -17.26 -15.14
C TYR A 158 2.06 -18.55 -15.68
N GLU A 159 0.85 -18.90 -15.27
CA GLU A 159 0.20 -20.14 -15.71
C GLU A 159 0.05 -20.26 -17.24
N ALA A 160 -0.25 -19.15 -17.93
CA ALA A 160 -0.39 -19.12 -19.38
C ALA A 160 0.94 -19.29 -20.16
N ALA A 161 2.08 -18.94 -19.55
CA ALA A 161 3.37 -18.98 -20.24
C ALA A 161 3.84 -20.43 -20.52
N GLU A 162 4.22 -20.71 -21.76
CA GLU A 162 4.84 -21.99 -22.13
C GLU A 162 6.33 -21.98 -21.76
N GLY A 163 6.65 -22.45 -20.56
CA GLY A 163 8.02 -22.63 -20.09
C GLY A 163 8.66 -21.39 -19.48
N ALA A 164 8.68 -20.23 -20.15
CA ALA A 164 9.34 -19.03 -19.64
C ALA A 164 8.47 -17.77 -19.72
N VAL A 165 8.54 -16.92 -18.69
CA VAL A 165 7.96 -15.58 -18.73
C VAL A 165 9.03 -14.60 -19.22
N THR A 166 8.85 -14.08 -20.43
CA THR A 166 9.71 -13.07 -21.04
C THR A 166 9.03 -11.70 -21.03
N TYR A 167 9.77 -10.65 -21.42
CA TYR A 167 9.17 -9.33 -21.64
C TYR A 167 8.11 -9.33 -22.74
N ASP A 168 8.21 -10.19 -23.75
CA ASP A 168 7.23 -10.25 -24.82
C ASP A 168 5.93 -10.89 -24.33
N VAL A 169 6.02 -11.98 -23.56
CA VAL A 169 4.86 -12.55 -22.85
C VAL A 169 4.17 -11.50 -21.99
N LEU A 170 4.93 -10.73 -21.20
CA LEU A 170 4.37 -9.65 -20.39
C LEU A 170 3.63 -8.60 -21.24
N ARG A 171 4.16 -8.21 -22.40
CA ARG A 171 3.54 -7.23 -23.30
C ARG A 171 2.29 -7.79 -23.98
N GLU A 172 2.29 -9.06 -24.37
CA GLU A 172 1.13 -9.75 -24.94
C GLU A 172 -0.05 -9.76 -23.95
N HIS A 173 0.26 -9.87 -22.66
CA HIS A 173 -0.72 -9.73 -21.57
C HIS A 173 -0.98 -8.27 -21.14
N GLY A 174 -0.53 -7.28 -21.90
CA GLY A 174 -0.83 -5.86 -21.70
C GLY A 174 -0.13 -5.22 -20.50
N VAL A 175 0.94 -5.84 -19.97
CA VAL A 175 1.74 -5.24 -18.89
C VAL A 175 2.55 -4.06 -19.44
N GLU A 176 2.45 -2.92 -18.76
CA GLU A 176 3.12 -1.67 -19.14
C GLU A 176 4.17 -1.24 -18.11
N GLY A 177 5.04 -0.32 -18.48
CA GLY A 177 6.02 0.30 -17.58
C GLY A 177 7.34 -0.47 -17.51
N ASP A 178 7.93 -0.53 -16.33
CA ASP A 178 9.21 -1.23 -16.12
C ASP A 178 8.98 -2.74 -15.89
N LEU A 179 9.02 -3.50 -16.99
CA LEU A 179 8.75 -4.95 -17.00
C LEU A 179 9.71 -5.75 -16.10
N ARG A 180 10.88 -5.20 -15.76
CA ARG A 180 11.81 -5.82 -14.79
C ARG A 180 11.13 -6.04 -13.44
N MET A 181 10.20 -5.17 -13.04
CA MET A 181 9.48 -5.33 -11.78
C MET A 181 8.57 -6.56 -11.78
N ALA A 182 7.89 -6.84 -12.90
CA ALA A 182 7.08 -8.05 -13.04
C ALA A 182 7.95 -9.31 -13.04
N ILE A 183 9.11 -9.29 -13.72
CA ILE A 183 10.10 -10.38 -13.67
C ILE A 183 10.65 -10.60 -12.26
N ARG A 184 10.90 -9.54 -11.48
CA ARG A 184 11.33 -9.65 -10.07
C ARG A 184 10.25 -10.23 -9.16
N TYR A 185 8.98 -9.88 -9.38
CA TYR A 185 7.86 -10.52 -8.66
C TYR A 185 7.90 -12.03 -8.80
N PHE A 186 8.03 -12.47 -10.05
CA PHE A 186 8.15 -13.88 -10.41
C PHE A 186 9.31 -14.56 -9.69
N ARG A 187 10.50 -13.95 -9.72
CA ARG A 187 11.70 -14.43 -9.01
C ARG A 187 11.47 -14.57 -7.49
N ASP A 188 10.84 -13.59 -6.86
CA ASP A 188 10.65 -13.57 -5.41
C ASP A 188 9.58 -14.55 -4.91
N ASN A 189 8.62 -14.93 -5.75
CA ASN A 189 7.54 -15.85 -5.38
C ASN A 189 7.96 -17.34 -5.43
N GLY A 190 9.24 -17.63 -5.67
CA GLY A 190 9.78 -19.00 -5.63
C GLY A 190 9.28 -19.94 -6.75
N LEU A 191 8.62 -19.37 -7.77
CA LEU A 191 8.03 -20.08 -8.91
C LEU A 191 9.07 -20.55 -9.96
N TYR A 192 10.37 -20.45 -9.66
CA TYR A 192 11.44 -20.62 -10.66
C TYR A 192 12.61 -21.46 -10.14
N GLU A 193 13.22 -22.24 -11.04
CA GLU A 193 14.30 -23.19 -10.75
C GLU A 193 15.67 -22.76 -11.28
N ARG A 194 15.72 -21.94 -12.35
CA ARG A 194 16.95 -21.41 -12.93
C ARG A 194 16.80 -19.99 -13.46
N GLU A 195 17.87 -19.21 -13.30
CA GLU A 195 18.08 -17.92 -13.95
C GLU A 195 18.65 -18.14 -15.36
N PHE A 196 18.11 -17.45 -16.36
CA PHE A 196 18.82 -17.22 -17.62
C PHE A 196 19.15 -15.73 -17.69
N GLU A 197 20.42 -15.39 -17.41
CA GLU A 197 21.01 -14.13 -17.85
C GLU A 197 21.58 -14.36 -19.26
N GLU A 198 20.77 -14.25 -20.31
CA GLU A 198 21.31 -14.29 -21.66
C GLU A 198 21.88 -12.91 -22.04
N GLN A 199 23.15 -12.75 -21.71
CA GLN A 199 24.06 -11.74 -22.25
C GLN A 199 24.17 -11.91 -23.79
N ALA A 200 23.22 -11.35 -24.55
CA ALA A 200 23.44 -11.05 -25.98
C ALA A 200 22.43 -10.03 -26.55
N TYR A 201 21.18 -9.95 -26.06
CA TYR A 201 20.14 -9.11 -26.68
C TYR A 201 19.22 -8.32 -25.72
N GLY A 202 19.51 -8.27 -24.42
CA GLY A 202 18.93 -7.26 -23.52
C GLY A 202 17.52 -7.53 -22.97
N ALA A 203 17.09 -8.79 -22.85
CA ALA A 203 15.85 -9.16 -22.17
C ALA A 203 16.12 -10.11 -20.99
N GLU A 204 15.61 -9.78 -19.80
CA GLU A 204 15.55 -10.72 -18.67
C GLU A 204 14.36 -11.67 -18.83
N ALA A 205 14.53 -12.95 -18.54
CA ALA A 205 13.48 -13.97 -18.55
C ALA A 205 13.59 -14.89 -17.33
N VAL A 206 12.50 -15.59 -16.99
CA VAL A 206 12.52 -16.59 -15.91
C VAL A 206 11.74 -17.85 -16.35
N VAL A 207 12.27 -19.05 -16.05
CA VAL A 207 11.76 -20.37 -16.51
C VAL A 207 10.99 -21.12 -15.41
N LYS A 208 9.73 -21.46 -15.66
CA LYS A 208 8.85 -22.22 -14.77
C LYS A 208 9.56 -23.42 -14.15
N ARG A 209 9.30 -23.66 -12.86
CA ARG A 209 9.62 -24.95 -12.24
C ARG A 209 8.83 -26.07 -12.90
N GLU A 210 9.51 -27.13 -13.32
CA GLU A 210 8.81 -28.39 -13.60
C GLU A 210 8.30 -28.92 -12.26
N THR A 211 6.99 -28.92 -12.05
CA THR A 211 6.40 -29.71 -10.97
C THR A 211 6.66 -31.17 -11.29
N GLU A 212 7.64 -31.78 -10.62
CA GLU A 212 7.79 -33.22 -10.57
C GLU A 212 6.47 -33.80 -10.02
N THR A 213 5.64 -34.30 -10.94
CA THR A 213 4.45 -35.07 -10.60
C THR A 213 4.94 -36.35 -9.93
N SER A 214 4.86 -36.41 -8.60
CA SER A 214 5.06 -37.63 -7.81
C SER A 214 3.72 -38.32 -7.54
#